data_AF-K0VWK6-F1
#
_entry.id   AF-K0VWK6-F1
#
_cell.length_a   1.000
_cell.length_b   1.000
_cell.length_c   1.000
_cell.angle_alpha   90.00
_cell.angle_beta   90.00
_cell.angle_gamma   90.00
#
_symmetry.space_group_name_H-M   'P 1'
#
loop_
_entity.id
_entity.type
_entity.pdbx_description
1 polymer ?
#
loop_
_entity_poly.entity_id
_entity_poly.type
_entity_poly.pdbx_seq_one_letter_code
_entity_poly.pdbx_strand_id
1 'polypeptide(L)'
;ASLGGVVRVVDDETVHLPDWRGNNRVDSLSNIVRDPRLALMFLIPGSNTTMRINGRGVVSDDEALLSSFEMDGKHPRTVVVISIDEVYFQCARAVMRAELWNAEHFADPASLPTPGQLLKAAVSDFDQETYDREWPGRAAKTMW
;
A
#
# COMPACT_ATOMS: atom_id res chain seq x y z
N ALA A 1 17.11 10.06 2.85
CA ALA A 1 15.71 10.48 2.79
C ALA A 1 14.84 9.24 2.95
N SER A 2 13.87 9.21 3.88
CA SER A 2 12.95 8.07 3.96
C SER A 2 12.12 8.01 2.68
N LEU A 3 11.98 6.84 2.06
CA LEU A 3 11.30 6.60 0.77
C LEU A 3 9.77 6.84 0.78
N GLY A 4 9.26 7.70 1.67
CA GLY A 4 7.84 7.82 1.98
C GLY A 4 7.38 6.68 2.90
N GLY A 5 7.01 7.00 4.14
CA GLY A 5 6.45 6.01 5.06
C GLY A 5 5.03 5.63 4.63
N VAL A 6 4.73 4.33 4.57
CA VAL A 6 3.37 3.82 4.29
C VAL A 6 2.38 4.27 5.38
N VAL A 7 2.87 4.44 6.60
CA VAL A 7 2.15 4.99 7.76
C VAL A 7 3.01 6.04 8.47
N ARG A 8 2.38 6.94 9.22
CA ARG A 8 3.03 7.81 10.20
C ARG A 8 2.72 7.29 11.60
N VAL A 9 3.75 6.97 12.38
CA VAL A 9 3.60 6.71 13.82
C VAL A 9 3.43 8.05 14.52
N VAL A 10 2.32 8.22 15.24
CA VAL A 10 1.99 9.46 15.96
C VAL A 10 2.51 9.38 17.39
N ASP A 11 2.18 8.28 18.05
CA ASP A 11 2.58 7.93 19.41
C ASP A 11 2.52 6.39 19.61
N ASP A 12 2.65 5.93 20.84
CA ASP A 12 2.67 4.49 21.19
C ASP A 12 1.33 3.77 20.95
N GLU A 13 0.23 4.52 20.80
CA GLU A 13 -1.13 3.98 20.68
C GLU A 13 -1.81 4.37 19.35
N THR A 14 -1.15 5.17 18.50
CA THR A 14 -1.78 5.75 17.32
C THR A 14 -0.87 5.72 16.09
N VAL A 15 -1.43 5.23 14.97
CA VAL A 15 -0.82 5.35 13.63
C VAL A 15 -1.78 6.00 12.65
N HIS A 16 -1.24 6.78 11.71
CA HIS A 16 -1.98 7.37 10.61
C HIS A 16 -1.63 6.67 9.29
N LEU A 17 -2.66 6.29 8.53
CA LEU A 17 -2.53 5.71 7.19
C LEU A 17 -3.12 6.68 6.14
N PRO A 18 -2.29 7.42 5.39
CA PRO A 18 -2.76 8.34 4.36
C PRO A 18 -3.25 7.61 3.10
N ASP A 19 -4.41 8.00 2.59
CA ASP A 19 -4.93 7.51 1.30
C ASP A 19 -4.50 8.43 0.15
N TRP A 20 -3.28 8.19 -0.34
CA TRP A 20 -2.74 8.86 -1.53
C TRP A 20 -3.48 8.50 -2.81
N ARG A 21 -3.36 9.36 -3.83
CA ARG A 21 -3.99 9.14 -5.13
C ARG A 21 -3.47 7.84 -5.74
N GLY A 22 -4.36 7.04 -6.32
CA GLY A 22 -4.02 5.75 -6.95
C GLY A 22 -4.12 4.55 -6.02
N ASN A 23 -4.14 4.75 -4.69
CA ASN A 23 -4.43 3.66 -3.75
C ASN A 23 -5.87 3.14 -3.87
N ASN A 24 -6.80 4.02 -4.27
CA ASN A 24 -8.21 3.71 -4.55
C ASN A 24 -8.88 2.85 -3.46
N ARG A 25 -8.60 3.13 -2.17
CA ARG A 25 -9.08 2.30 -1.04
C ARG A 25 -10.55 2.50 -0.68
N VAL A 26 -11.36 3.06 -1.57
CA VAL A 26 -12.76 3.44 -1.29
C VAL A 26 -13.55 2.29 -0.67
N ASP A 27 -13.39 1.07 -1.17
CA ASP A 27 -14.06 -0.12 -0.61
C ASP A 27 -13.61 -0.40 0.84
N SER A 28 -12.30 -0.36 1.10
CA SER A 28 -11.75 -0.53 2.46
C SER A 28 -12.16 0.61 3.39
N LEU A 29 -12.17 1.86 2.92
CA LEU A 29 -12.60 3.01 3.70
C LEU A 29 -14.09 2.92 4.05
N SER A 30 -14.94 2.48 3.10
CA SER A 30 -16.36 2.23 3.36
C SER A 30 -16.58 1.13 4.39
N ASN A 31 -15.75 0.08 4.36
CA ASN A 31 -15.77 -0.95 5.39
C ASN A 31 -15.42 -0.38 6.76
N ILE A 32 -14.37 0.44 6.88
CA ILE A 32 -13.96 1.07 8.15
C ILE A 32 -15.07 1.95 8.73
N VAL A 33 -15.77 2.72 7.89
CA VAL A 33 -16.91 3.55 8.32
C VAL A 33 -18.05 2.69 8.89
N ARG A 34 -18.27 1.48 8.36
CA ARG A 34 -19.31 0.56 8.83
C ARG A 34 -18.88 -0.26 10.04
N ASP A 35 -17.63 -0.69 10.07
CA ASP A 35 -17.00 -1.47 11.13
C ASP A 35 -15.56 -0.97 11.32
N PRO A 36 -15.23 -0.32 12.44
CA PRO A 36 -13.95 0.33 12.60
C PRO A 36 -12.78 -0.66 12.74
N ARG A 37 -13.04 -1.95 12.95
CA ARG A 37 -11.99 -2.94 13.20
C ARG A 37 -11.16 -3.18 11.94
N LEU A 38 -9.84 -3.08 12.08
CA LEU A 38 -8.92 -3.30 10.98
C LEU A 38 -7.61 -3.94 11.46
N ALA A 39 -6.83 -4.43 10.49
CA ALA A 39 -5.50 -4.95 10.72
C ALA A 39 -4.54 -4.44 9.64
N LEU A 40 -3.33 -4.08 10.04
CA LEU A 40 -2.22 -3.76 9.15
C LEU A 40 -1.15 -4.84 9.27
N MET A 41 -0.58 -5.27 8.14
CA MET A 41 0.57 -6.17 8.10
C MET A 41 1.72 -5.50 7.38
N PHE A 42 2.89 -5.48 8.02
CA PHE A 42 4.10 -4.87 7.50
C PHE A 42 5.09 -5.95 7.09
N LEU A 43 5.50 -5.88 5.83
CA LEU A 43 6.54 -6.71 5.22
C LEU A 43 7.75 -5.81 4.97
N ILE A 44 8.89 -6.12 5.58
CA ILE A 44 10.11 -5.34 5.45
C ILE A 44 11.09 -6.13 4.57
N PRO A 45 11.52 -5.61 3.41
CA PRO A 45 12.47 -6.28 2.55
C PRO A 45 13.73 -6.72 3.31
N GLY A 46 14.12 -7.99 3.12
CA GLY A 46 15.26 -8.61 3.81
C GLY A 46 14.97 -9.12 5.22
N SER A 47 13.82 -8.77 5.82
CA SER A 47 13.39 -9.32 7.11
C SER A 47 12.36 -10.40 6.94
N ASN A 48 12.65 -11.59 7.46
CA ASN A 48 11.68 -12.68 7.51
C ASN A 48 10.62 -12.47 8.60
N THR A 49 10.84 -11.53 9.52
CA THR A 49 9.87 -11.17 10.55
C THR A 49 8.84 -10.21 9.99
N THR A 50 7.58 -10.57 10.13
CA THR A 50 6.43 -9.72 9.77
C THR A 50 5.86 -9.10 11.03
N MET A 51 5.39 -7.85 10.94
CA MET A 51 4.76 -7.16 12.05
C MET A 51 3.28 -6.94 11.74
N ARG A 52 2.43 -7.10 12.74
CA ARG A 52 1.00 -6.88 12.62
C ARG A 52 0.52 -5.91 13.69
N ILE A 53 -0.37 -5.02 13.27
CA ILE A 53 -1.12 -4.12 14.14
C ILE A 53 -2.59 -4.48 13.94
N ASN A 54 -3.30 -4.75 15.03
CA ASN A 54 -4.75 -4.78 15.04
C ASN A 54 -5.26 -3.56 15.81
N GLY A 55 -6.38 -2.99 15.36
CA GLY A 55 -6.90 -1.78 15.97
C GLY A 55 -8.20 -1.31 15.36
N ARG A 56 -8.51 -0.04 15.61
CA ARG A 56 -9.75 0.61 15.20
C ARG A 56 -9.46 1.89 14.42
N GLY A 57 -10.04 2.02 13.24
CA GLY A 57 -9.86 3.15 12.34
C GLY A 57 -11.03 4.13 12.34
N VAL A 58 -10.70 5.41 12.18
CA VAL A 58 -11.63 6.47 11.77
C VAL A 58 -11.08 7.11 10.51
N VAL A 59 -11.92 7.27 9.49
CA VAL A 59 -11.55 7.99 8.26
C VAL A 59 -11.73 9.48 8.52
N SER A 60 -10.66 10.25 8.35
CA SER A 60 -10.63 11.70 8.53
C SER A 60 -10.32 12.42 7.22
N ASP A 61 -11.07 13.48 6.94
CA ASP A 61 -10.85 14.46 5.88
C ASP A 61 -10.50 15.86 6.45
N ASP A 62 -10.07 15.92 7.72
CA ASP A 62 -9.65 17.16 8.39
C ASP A 62 -8.52 17.85 7.62
N GLU A 63 -8.75 19.10 7.19
CA GLU A 63 -7.81 19.84 6.33
C GLU A 63 -6.42 19.99 6.96
N ALA A 64 -6.33 20.25 8.26
CA ALA A 64 -5.05 20.41 8.93
C ALA A 64 -4.25 19.09 8.96
N LEU A 65 -4.93 17.97 9.21
CA LEU A 65 -4.33 16.65 9.13
C LEU A 65 -3.89 16.32 7.70
N LEU A 66 -4.72 16.56 6.69
CA LEU A 66 -4.36 16.34 5.29
C LEU A 66 -3.17 17.18 4.87
N SER A 67 -3.15 18.48 5.20
CA SER A 67 -2.04 19.39 4.95
C SER A 67 -0.74 18.98 5.66
N SER A 68 -0.83 18.27 6.79
CA SER A 68 0.36 17.72 7.43
C SER A 68 1.03 16.60 6.62
N PHE A 69 0.32 16.00 5.67
CA PHE A 69 0.84 15.00 4.72
C PHE A 69 1.07 15.65 3.36
N GLU A 70 2.18 16.34 3.18
CA GLU A 70 2.61 16.88 1.89
C GLU A 70 3.69 16.00 1.25
N MET A 71 3.51 15.66 -0.02
CA MET A 71 4.55 15.04 -0.83
C MET A 71 4.47 15.55 -2.26
N ASP A 72 5.54 16.19 -2.73
CA ASP A 72 5.61 16.84 -4.04
C ASP A 72 4.44 17.80 -4.31
N GLY A 73 4.04 18.60 -3.31
CA GLY A 73 2.92 19.54 -3.38
C GLY A 73 1.53 18.88 -3.44
N LYS A 74 1.44 17.58 -3.20
CA LYS A 74 0.19 16.82 -3.13
C LYS A 74 -0.14 16.40 -1.72
N HIS A 75 -1.43 16.17 -1.48
CA HIS A 75 -1.98 15.74 -0.20
C HIS A 75 -2.84 14.48 -0.40
N PRO A 76 -2.96 13.60 0.61
CA PRO A 76 -3.88 12.49 0.55
C PRO A 76 -5.33 12.98 0.54
N ARG A 77 -6.25 12.13 0.07
CA ARG A 77 -7.68 12.46 0.06
C ARG A 77 -8.33 12.33 1.44
N THR A 78 -7.85 11.36 2.20
CA THR A 78 -8.27 11.07 3.57
C THR A 78 -7.08 10.49 4.32
N VAL A 79 -7.15 10.50 5.64
CA VAL A 79 -6.23 9.78 6.53
C VAL A 79 -7.05 8.87 7.42
N VAL A 80 -6.72 7.58 7.47
CA VAL A 80 -7.25 6.70 8.51
C VAL A 80 -6.44 6.91 9.77
N VAL A 81 -7.09 7.41 10.81
CA VAL A 81 -6.54 7.51 12.17
C VAL A 81 -6.82 6.18 12.87
N ILE A 82 -5.77 5.48 13.29
CA ILE A 82 -5.86 4.12 13.80
C ILE A 82 -5.40 4.10 15.24
N SER A 83 -6.32 3.79 16.15
CA SER A 83 -6.01 3.44 17.54
C SER A 83 -5.59 1.97 17.59
N ILE A 84 -4.45 1.71 18.23
CA ILE A 84 -3.84 0.38 18.33
C ILE A 84 -4.47 -0.39 19.48
N ASP A 85 -4.99 -1.58 19.21
CA ASP A 85 -5.44 -2.52 20.24
C ASP A 85 -4.29 -3.48 20.63
N GLU A 86 -3.53 -3.96 19.64
CA GLU A 86 -2.40 -4.88 19.86
C GLU A 86 -1.37 -4.80 18.72
N VAL A 87 -0.11 -5.04 19.09
CA VAL A 87 1.03 -5.16 18.17
C VAL A 87 1.77 -6.45 18.45
N TYR A 88 2.01 -7.24 17.42
CA TYR A 88 2.77 -8.48 17.55
C TYR A 88 3.50 -8.82 16.25
N PHE A 89 4.55 -9.61 16.37
CA PHE A 89 5.20 -10.19 15.21
C PHE A 89 4.47 -11.48 14.81
N GLN A 90 4.41 -11.75 13.50
CA GLN A 90 3.85 -12.98 12.94
C GLN A 90 4.96 -13.85 12.34
N CYS A 91 4.78 -15.17 12.47
CA CYS A 91 5.81 -16.17 12.20
C CYS A 91 6.39 -16.10 10.77
N ALA A 92 7.72 -16.15 10.69
CA ALA A 92 8.52 -16.06 9.47
C ALA A 92 8.32 -17.20 8.45
N ARG A 93 7.66 -18.30 8.83
CA ARG A 93 7.58 -19.52 8.01
C ARG A 93 7.01 -19.30 6.62
N ALA A 94 6.03 -18.40 6.45
CA ALA A 94 5.46 -18.12 5.13
C ALA A 94 6.47 -17.38 4.25
N VAL A 95 7.08 -16.32 4.78
CA VAL A 95 8.10 -15.50 4.09
C VAL A 95 9.32 -16.33 3.73
N MET A 96 9.79 -17.19 4.63
CA MET A 96 10.92 -18.09 4.38
C MET A 96 10.62 -19.13 3.30
N ARG A 97 9.45 -19.80 3.36
CA ARG A 97 9.09 -20.82 2.35
C ARG A 97 8.84 -20.23 0.97
N ALA A 98 8.36 -19.00 0.91
CA ALA A 98 8.18 -18.27 -0.34
C ALA A 98 9.51 -17.74 -0.90
N GLU A 99 10.60 -17.81 -0.13
CA GLU A 99 11.87 -17.17 -0.45
C GLU A 99 11.71 -15.69 -0.85
N LEU A 100 10.77 -15.00 -0.17
CA LEU A 100 10.26 -13.69 -0.60
C LEU A 100 11.35 -12.63 -0.74
N TRP A 101 12.46 -12.78 -0.01
CA TRP A 101 13.59 -11.86 0.00
C TRP A 101 14.88 -12.47 -0.56
N ASN A 102 14.81 -13.63 -1.22
CA ASN A 102 15.97 -14.25 -1.86
C ASN A 102 16.08 -13.78 -3.32
N ALA A 103 16.98 -12.83 -3.57
CA ALA A 103 17.17 -12.27 -4.91
C ALA A 103 17.60 -13.31 -5.96
N GLU A 104 18.25 -14.41 -5.55
CA GLU A 104 18.64 -15.51 -6.45
C GLU A 104 17.43 -16.29 -7.00
N HIS A 105 16.29 -16.22 -6.30
CA HIS A 105 15.06 -16.94 -6.65
C HIS A 105 13.95 -16.02 -7.19
N PHE A 106 14.23 -14.73 -7.39
CA PHE A 106 13.28 -13.84 -8.04
C PHE A 106 13.15 -14.21 -9.51
N ALA A 107 11.91 -14.29 -9.99
CA ALA A 107 11.64 -14.44 -11.41
C ALA A 107 12.22 -13.23 -12.16
N ASP A 108 12.81 -13.49 -13.34
CA ASP A 108 13.18 -12.42 -14.26
C ASP A 108 11.93 -11.62 -14.63
N PRO A 109 11.86 -10.30 -14.36
CA PRO A 109 10.71 -9.48 -14.75
C PRO A 109 10.37 -9.59 -16.24
N ALA A 110 11.36 -9.83 -17.12
CA ALA A 110 11.13 -10.02 -18.55
C ALA A 110 10.45 -11.35 -18.90
N SER A 111 10.45 -12.33 -17.98
CA SER A 111 9.75 -13.61 -18.12
C SER A 111 8.29 -13.56 -17.66
N LEU A 112 7.88 -12.47 -16.99
CA LEU A 112 6.51 -12.28 -16.49
C LEU A 112 5.65 -11.52 -17.51
N PRO A 113 4.32 -11.74 -17.50
CA PRO A 113 3.42 -10.92 -18.30
C PRO A 113 3.50 -9.45 -17.91
N THR A 114 3.52 -8.57 -18.91
CA THR A 114 3.39 -7.12 -18.69
C THR A 114 1.98 -6.77 -18.17
N PRO A 115 1.81 -5.60 -17.52
CA PRO A 115 0.48 -5.11 -17.15
C PRO A 115 -0.50 -5.08 -18.33
N GLY A 116 -0.06 -4.65 -19.52
CA GLY A 116 -0.88 -4.65 -20.73
C GLY A 116 -1.30 -6.06 -21.15
N GLN A 117 -0.39 -7.04 -21.11
CA GLN A 117 -0.70 -8.45 -21.41
C GLN A 117 -1.70 -9.05 -20.41
N LEU A 118 -1.56 -8.76 -19.12
CA LEU A 118 -2.51 -9.19 -18.10
C LEU A 118 -3.91 -8.61 -18.36
N LEU A 119 -3.98 -7.32 -18.72
CA LEU A 119 -5.26 -6.66 -19.02
C LEU A 119 -5.88 -7.17 -20.33
N LYS A 120 -5.08 -7.46 -21.35
CA LYS A 120 -5.55 -8.09 -22.60
C LYS A 120 -6.13 -9.48 -22.37
N ALA A 121 -5.51 -10.26 -21.49
CA ALA A 121 -6.02 -11.58 -21.13
C ALA A 121 -7.37 -11.50 -20.39
N ALA A 122 -7.59 -10.45 -19.59
CA ALA A 122 -8.84 -10.22 -18.87
C ALA A 122 -9.93 -9.55 -19.74
N VAL A 123 -9.54 -8.70 -20.69
CA VAL A 123 -10.43 -7.89 -21.52
C VAL A 123 -10.00 -8.00 -22.98
N SER A 124 -10.81 -8.69 -23.79
CA SER A 124 -10.46 -9.12 -25.16
C SER A 124 -10.03 -7.99 -26.09
N ASP A 125 -10.63 -6.80 -25.98
CA ASP A 125 -10.39 -5.67 -26.88
C ASP A 125 -9.41 -4.62 -26.32
N PHE A 126 -8.69 -4.96 -25.27
CA PHE A 126 -7.71 -4.04 -24.67
C PHE A 126 -6.52 -3.78 -25.60
N ASP A 127 -6.05 -2.53 -25.64
CA ASP A 127 -4.82 -2.14 -26.35
C ASP A 127 -3.62 -2.25 -25.40
N GLN A 128 -3.02 -3.44 -25.36
CA GLN A 128 -1.86 -3.71 -24.51
C GLN A 128 -0.62 -2.90 -24.92
N GLU A 129 -0.40 -2.69 -26.22
CA GLU A 129 0.85 -2.11 -26.73
C GLU A 129 0.95 -0.63 -26.36
N THR A 130 -0.15 0.10 -26.52
CA THR A 130 -0.22 1.49 -26.07
C THR A 130 -0.15 1.59 -24.56
N TYR A 131 -0.82 0.68 -23.84
CA TYR A 131 -0.77 0.67 -22.38
C TYR A 131 0.65 0.51 -21.84
N ASP A 132 1.38 -0.52 -22.29
CA ASP A 132 2.73 -0.81 -21.79
C ASP A 132 3.74 0.28 -22.17
N ARG A 133 3.58 0.90 -23.35
CA ARG A 133 4.43 2.01 -23.78
C ARG A 133 4.26 3.25 -22.89
N GLU A 134 3.03 3.57 -22.49
CA GLU A 134 2.73 4.80 -21.73
C GLU A 134 2.80 4.61 -20.21
N TRP A 135 2.61 3.37 -19.74
CA TRP A 135 2.45 3.06 -18.32
C TRP A 135 3.61 3.55 -17.43
N PRO A 136 4.90 3.32 -17.75
CA PRO A 136 6.00 3.77 -16.89
C PRO A 136 5.99 5.28 -16.65
N GLY A 137 5.76 6.06 -17.72
CA GLY A 137 5.70 7.52 -17.65
C GLY A 137 4.46 8.03 -16.91
N ARG A 138 3.31 7.35 -17.07
CA ARG A 138 2.08 7.68 -16.34
C ARG A 138 2.21 7.37 -14.86
N ALA A 139 2.70 6.19 -14.51
CA ALA A 139 2.87 5.73 -13.13
C ALA A 139 3.78 6.66 -12.32
N ALA A 140 4.91 7.10 -12.89
CA ALA A 140 5.81 8.05 -12.25
C ALA A 140 5.13 9.40 -11.94
N LYS A 141 4.28 9.90 -12.84
CA LYS A 141 3.55 11.17 -12.66
C LYS A 141 2.42 11.08 -11.62
N THR A 142 1.89 9.87 -11.38
CA THR A 142 0.73 9.62 -10.51
C THR A 142 1.08 8.84 -9.25
N MET A 143 2.35 8.82 -8.83
CA MET A 143 2.82 8.03 -7.68
C MET A 143 2.21 8.49 -6.35
N TRP A 144 1.94 9.79 -6.21
CA TRP A 144 1.35 10.44 -5.04
C TRP A 144 0.02 11.13 -5.38
#